data_AF-A0A821TDI0-F1
#
_entry.id   AF-A0A821TDI0-F1
#
_cell.length_a   1.000
_cell.length_b   1.000
_cell.length_c   1.000
_cell.angle_alpha   90.00
_cell.angle_beta   90.00
_cell.angle_gamma   90.00
#
_symmetry.space_group_name_H-M   'P 1'
#
loop_
_entity.id
_entity.type
_entity.pdbx_description
1 polymer ?
#
loop_
_entity_poly.entity_id
_entity_poly.type
_entity_poly.pdbx_seq_one_letter_code
_entity_poly.pdbx_strand_id
1 'polypeptide(L)'
;MAGSYNQNSDPQLAIINLMIPYIHLGIDELDISPLSLIIADFGSSHGKNSIEAMKIFINYLQKTNKLTASPLVVHNDLPTNDWTT
;
A
#
# COMPACT_ATOMS: atom_id res chain seq x y z
N MET A 1 -22.11 1.73 5.17
CA MET A 1 -22.09 0.46 4.40
C MET A 1 -20.66 -0.10 4.25
N ALA A 2 -19.70 0.31 5.09
CA ALA A 2 -18.31 -0.15 5.05
C ALA A 2 -18.09 -1.66 5.27
N GLY A 3 -18.96 -2.29 6.07
CA GLY A 3 -18.86 -3.72 6.35
C GLY A 3 -18.93 -4.62 5.12
N SER A 4 -19.56 -4.19 4.02
CA SER A 4 -19.73 -5.03 2.83
C SER A 4 -18.45 -5.18 2.01
N TYR A 5 -17.63 -4.14 1.85
CA TYR A 5 -16.46 -4.24 0.98
C TYR A 5 -15.34 -5.10 1.60
N ASN A 6 -14.92 -4.81 2.83
CA ASN A 6 -13.84 -5.56 3.50
C ASN A 6 -14.14 -7.06 3.67
N GLN A 7 -15.43 -7.43 3.72
CA GLN A 7 -15.89 -8.82 3.80
C GLN A 7 -15.91 -9.55 2.44
N ASN A 8 -15.88 -8.82 1.32
CA ASN A 8 -16.04 -9.38 -0.03
C ASN A 8 -14.88 -8.99 -0.98
N SER A 9 -13.76 -8.51 -0.44
CA SER A 9 -12.64 -7.96 -1.22
C SER A 9 -11.51 -8.96 -1.50
N ASP A 10 -11.73 -10.26 -1.25
CA ASP A 10 -10.69 -11.29 -1.40
C ASP A 10 -10.19 -11.44 -2.85
N PRO A 11 -11.02 -11.32 -3.91
CA PRO A 11 -10.51 -11.31 -5.29
C PRO A 11 -9.51 -10.17 -5.55
N GLN A 12 -9.76 -8.99 -5.01
CA GLN A 12 -8.87 -7.84 -5.14
C GLN A 12 -7.56 -8.06 -4.37
N LEU A 13 -7.60 -8.76 -3.24
CA LEU A 13 -6.40 -9.15 -2.50
C LEU A 13 -5.56 -10.16 -3.29
N ALA A 14 -6.20 -11.11 -3.99
CA ALA A 14 -5.49 -12.06 -4.86
C ALA A 14 -4.74 -11.32 -5.98
N ILE A 15 -5.32 -10.25 -6.54
CA ILE A 15 -4.65 -9.40 -7.53
C ILE A 15 -3.41 -8.73 -6.93
N ILE A 16 -3.50 -8.16 -5.72
CA ILE A 16 -2.33 -7.56 -5.03
C ILE A 16 -1.19 -8.58 -4.93
N ASN A 17 -1.50 -9.82 -4.55
CA ASN A 17 -0.49 -10.88 -4.45
C ASN A 17 0.17 -11.20 -5.80
N LEU A 18 -0.59 -11.20 -6.89
CA LEU A 18 -0.04 -11.39 -8.24
C LEU A 18 0.87 -10.23 -8.68
N MET A 19 0.68 -9.03 -8.11
CA MET A 19 1.46 -7.84 -8.44
C MET A 19 2.79 -7.74 -7.67
N ILE A 20 3.01 -8.56 -6.64
CA ILE A 20 4.23 -8.53 -5.80
C ILE A 20 5.54 -8.47 -6.62
N PRO A 21 5.74 -9.29 -7.67
CA PRO A 21 6.99 -9.24 -8.45
C PRO A 21 7.20 -7.88 -9.12
N TYR A 22 6.13 -7.23 -9.60
CA TYR A 22 6.21 -5.92 -10.24
C TYR A 22 6.44 -4.80 -9.23
N ILE A 23 5.89 -4.92 -8.02
CA ILE A 23 6.17 -4.01 -6.90
C ILE A 23 7.67 -4.05 -6.56
N HIS A 24 8.24 -5.25 -6.47
CA HIS A 24 9.67 -5.42 -6.19
C HIS A 24 10.54 -4.80 -7.29
N LEU A 25 10.25 -5.11 -8.56
CA LEU A 25 10.96 -4.52 -9.70
C LEU A 25 10.88 -2.98 -9.68
N GLY A 26 9.70 -2.43 -9.41
CA GLY A 26 9.53 -0.99 -9.30
C GLY A 26 10.40 -0.38 -8.20
N ILE A 27 10.45 -1.00 -7.02
CA ILE A 27 11.27 -0.52 -5.90
C ILE A 27 12.77 -0.62 -6.18
N ASP A 28 13.22 -1.69 -6.84
CA ASP A 28 14.63 -1.88 -7.17
C ASP A 28 15.17 -0.74 -8.05
N GLU A 29 14.36 -0.30 -9.02
CA GLU A 29 14.67 0.79 -9.95
C GLU A 29 14.58 2.20 -9.32
N LEU A 30 13.97 2.36 -8.13
CA LEU A 30 13.89 3.66 -7.47
C LEU A 30 15.27 4.11 -6.97
N ASP A 31 15.79 5.20 -7.52
CA ASP A 31 16.94 5.92 -6.96
C ASP A 31 16.47 6.92 -5.89
N ILE A 32 16.27 6.41 -4.67
CA ILE A 32 15.73 7.17 -3.54
C ILE A 32 16.68 7.17 -2.34
N SER A 33 16.74 8.30 -1.65
CA SER A 33 17.49 8.46 -0.41
C SER A 33 16.66 7.96 0.78
N PRO A 34 17.27 7.24 1.75
CA PRO A 34 16.53 6.53 2.78
C PRO A 34 15.96 7.39 3.93
N LEU A 35 16.13 8.71 3.86
CA LEU A 35 15.83 9.65 4.96
C LEU A 35 14.35 10.04 5.09
N SER A 36 13.60 10.12 4.01
CA SER A 36 12.16 10.44 4.07
C SER A 36 11.41 9.96 2.83
N LEU A 37 10.47 9.04 3.02
CA LEU A 37 9.63 8.50 1.95
C LEU A 37 8.16 8.72 2.27
N ILE A 38 7.41 9.20 1.28
CA ILE A 38 5.95 9.25 1.31
C ILE A 38 5.43 8.22 0.32
N ILE A 39 4.54 7.35 0.77
CA ILE A 39 3.85 6.37 -0.08
C ILE A 39 2.39 6.77 -0.14
N ALA A 40 1.91 7.11 -1.34
CA ALA A 40 0.51 7.48 -1.56
C ALA A 40 -0.25 6.32 -2.22
N ASP A 41 -1.35 5.93 -1.60
CA ASP A 41 -2.27 4.89 -2.06
C ASP A 41 -3.55 5.54 -2.60
N PHE A 42 -3.72 5.53 -3.91
CA PHE A 42 -4.85 6.16 -4.59
C PHE A 42 -5.98 5.14 -4.82
N GLY A 43 -7.14 5.38 -4.21
CA GLY A 43 -8.30 4.48 -4.23
C GLY A 43 -8.27 3.47 -3.07
N SER A 44 -8.00 3.95 -1.86
CA SER A 44 -7.76 3.09 -0.69
C SER A 44 -8.99 2.35 -0.16
N SER A 45 -10.19 2.76 -0.57
CA SER A 45 -11.47 2.22 -0.10
C SER A 45 -11.49 2.16 1.45
N HIS A 46 -11.89 1.01 2.01
CA HIS A 46 -12.01 0.75 3.45
C HIS A 46 -10.75 0.12 4.07
N GLY A 47 -9.59 0.26 3.40
CA GLY A 47 -8.29 0.00 4.01
C GLY A 47 -7.80 -1.46 4.06
N LYS A 48 -8.65 -2.49 4.17
CA LYS A 48 -8.17 -3.89 4.36
C LYS A 48 -7.09 -4.30 3.35
N ASN A 49 -7.41 -4.22 2.07
CA ASN A 49 -6.50 -4.63 1.01
C ASN A 49 -5.36 -3.61 0.80
N SER A 50 -5.66 -2.32 0.96
CA SER A 50 -4.66 -1.25 0.88
C SER A 50 -3.57 -1.38 1.92
N ILE A 51 -3.92 -1.72 3.16
CA ILE A 51 -2.95 -1.97 4.24
C ILE A 51 -2.06 -3.15 3.88
N GLU A 52 -2.61 -4.24 3.33
CA GLU A 52 -1.82 -5.38 2.89
C GLU A 52 -0.86 -5.01 1.75
N ALA A 53 -1.31 -4.21 0.77
CA ALA A 53 -0.44 -3.67 -0.26
C ALA A 53 0.70 -2.83 0.35
N MET A 54 0.40 -1.89 1.26
CA MET A 54 1.41 -1.02 1.88
C MET A 54 2.42 -1.81 2.70
N LYS A 55 2.01 -2.87 3.40
CA LYS A 55 2.95 -3.78 4.08
C LYS A 55 3.95 -4.40 3.10
N ILE A 56 3.50 -4.84 1.93
CA ILE A 56 4.39 -5.41 0.90
C ILE A 56 5.43 -4.37 0.46
N PHE A 57 5.00 -3.14 0.14
CA PHE A 57 5.92 -2.05 -0.23
C PHE A 57 6.94 -1.76 0.87
N ILE A 58 6.49 -1.52 2.10
CA ILE A 58 7.34 -1.12 3.22
C ILE A 58 8.35 -2.23 3.54
N ASN A 59 7.90 -3.49 3.60
CA ASN A 59 8.78 -4.63 3.90
C ASN A 59 9.90 -4.76 2.86
N TYR A 60 9.58 -4.56 1.58
CA TYR A 60 10.58 -4.68 0.53
C TYR A 60 11.53 -3.48 0.46
N LEU A 61 11.03 -2.26 0.70
CA LEU A 61 11.85 -1.07 0.85
C LEU A 61 12.85 -1.18 2.01
N GLN A 62 12.41 -1.74 3.15
CA GLN A 62 13.28 -2.04 4.29
C GLN A 62 14.33 -3.10 3.93
N LYS A 63 13.90 -4.19 3.27
CA LYS A 63 14.79 -5.29 2.86
C LYS A 63 15.91 -4.82 1.91
N THR A 64 15.63 -3.83 1.06
CA THR A 64 16.58 -3.26 0.10
C THR A 64 17.39 -2.08 0.66
N ASN A 65 17.26 -1.79 1.97
CA ASN A 65 17.89 -0.65 2.64
C ASN A 65 17.55 0.73 2.03
N LYS A 66 16.47 0.82 1.25
CA LYS A 66 15.97 2.08 0.67
C LYS A 66 15.11 2.88 1.65
N LEU A 67 14.94 2.38 2.88
CA LEU A 67 14.14 2.99 3.93
C LEU A 67 14.83 2.83 5.29
N THR A 68 15.33 3.93 5.86
CA THR A 68 15.97 3.94 7.19
C THR A 68 15.08 4.48 8.31
N ALA A 69 13.98 5.15 7.95
CA ALA A 69 12.99 5.68 8.88
C ALA A 69 11.59 5.22 8.46
N SER A 70 10.62 5.27 9.38
CA SER A 70 9.22 4.94 9.06
C SER A 70 8.68 5.90 7.97
N PRO A 71 8.09 5.38 6.89
CA PRO A 71 7.54 6.22 5.83
C PRO A 71 6.21 6.83 6.28
N LEU A 72 5.84 7.97 5.68
CA LEU A 72 4.48 8.47 5.77
C LEU A 72 3.64 7.77 4.71
N VAL A 73 2.59 7.06 5.13
CA VAL A 73 1.61 6.46 4.23
C VAL A 73 0.39 7.38 4.15
N VAL A 74 0.00 7.76 2.93
CA VAL A 74 -1.18 8.59 2.66
C VAL A 74 -2.19 7.74 1.90
N HIS A 75 -3.28 7.37 2.57
CA HIS A 75 -4.43 6.75 1.91
C HIS A 75 -5.33 7.84 1.33
N ASN A 76 -5.61 7.75 0.04
CA ASN A 76 -6.43 8.69 -0.70
C ASN A 76 -7.63 7.98 -1.32
N ASP A 77 -8.79 8.62 -1.24
CA ASP A 77 -10.03 8.21 -1.88
C ASP A 77 -10.95 9.43 -2.05
N LEU A 78 -12.13 9.23 -2.61
CA LEU A 78 -13.15 10.26 -2.76
C LEU A 78 -13.60 10.82 -1.39
N PRO A 79 -14.07 12.08 -1.32
CA PRO A 79 -14.57 12.67 -0.08
C PRO A 79 -15.72 11.89 0.58
N THR A 80 -16.42 11.06 -0.20
CA THR A 80 -17.54 10.23 0.26
C THR A 80 -17.11 8.86 0.81
N ASN A 81 -15.82 8.53 0.81
CA ASN A 81 -15.32 7.29 1.38
C ASN A 81 -15.55 7.24 2.90
N ASP A 82 -15.75 6.04 3.43
CA ASP A 82 -15.89 5.84 4.88
C ASP A 82 -14.49 5.74 5.51
N TRP A 83 -14.03 6.85 6.07
CA TRP A 83 -12.72 6.95 6.74
C TRP A 83 -12.74 6.51 8.21
N THR A 84 -13.90 6.11 8.74
CA THR A 84 -14.07 5.84 10.18
C THR A 84 -13.93 4.37 10.56
N THR A 85 -13.84 3.48 9.57
CA THR A 85 -13.85 2.02 9.70
C THR A 85 -12.69 1.39 8.96
#